data_AF-K6Z4K9-F1
#
_entry.id   AF-K6Z4K9-F1
#
_cell.length_a   1.000
_cell.length_b   1.000
_cell.length_c   1.000
_cell.angle_alpha   90.00
_cell.angle_beta   90.00
_cell.angle_gamma   90.00
#
_symmetry.space_group_name_H-M   'P 1'
#
loop_
_entity.id
_entity.type
_entity.pdbx_description
1 polymer ?
#
loop_
_entity_poly.entity_id
_entity_poly.type
_entity_poly.pdbx_seq_one_letter_code
_entity_poly.pdbx_strand_id
1 'polypeptide(L)'
;MKRMNNNQFKSIRRLQQFGLAILLTFIASLVNAASPVLEASFSSGINNGWAKVERWGDTSGNLMQESFPLDGRGNQTGQRATFFANPTPSSDTFLIYYGPNWNSNSKATPVLLIHGANQDADIAWANPNEAGDYGCGRQTCPNTGLMQALATDNFKVFALSLAHKNGDGYFWSEQIANAISVIKNRTGAQSVDLVTWSKSAFNARMYVSSLTQSWGTVYQNDVRRLIMLGGPNNGIDWSFRHGWTQTFGVYPGCGGVINGPTAHDAIFCFGVWQYGSEWSYASSYFTGAAQMLKKWDSTYSLSVSEQDWHTTYYGGWGYYTHAQGIDAFMPESLVDSVRAAGTDPAVRIHNLCGNQADIALIHNEHTGPSDGVVFITSCSDTTGINNNGGTSVIASNHLELGWQLAGVNQIRSWLNAN
;
A
#
# COMPACT_ATOMS: atom_id res chain seq x y z
N MET A 1 66.75 25.88 47.99
CA MET A 1 68.17 25.65 48.35
C MET A 1 68.58 24.28 47.82
N LYS A 2 69.57 24.25 46.91
CA LYS A 2 70.43 23.10 46.50
C LYS A 2 69.79 21.75 46.09
N ARG A 3 69.98 21.43 44.80
CA ARG A 3 70.88 20.40 44.23
C ARG A 3 70.21 19.36 43.31
N MET A 4 70.64 19.41 42.05
CA MET A 4 70.70 18.31 41.10
C MET A 4 71.62 17.19 41.61
N ASN A 5 71.34 15.95 41.20
CA ASN A 5 72.27 15.04 40.51
C ASN A 5 71.53 13.73 40.15
N ASN A 6 71.57 13.31 38.88
CA ASN A 6 72.53 12.34 38.31
C ASN A 6 72.50 10.97 39.02
N ASN A 7 72.56 9.80 38.38
CA ASN A 7 72.57 9.34 36.99
C ASN A 7 72.70 7.79 37.12
N GLN A 8 72.31 7.06 36.08
CA GLN A 8 72.89 5.77 35.63
C GLN A 8 72.29 4.39 35.98
N PHE A 9 72.29 3.59 34.89
CA PHE A 9 72.51 2.14 34.78
C PHE A 9 71.35 1.19 35.12
N LYS A 10 70.62 0.69 34.11
CA LYS A 10 71.03 -0.50 33.32
C LYS A 10 69.99 -0.88 32.25
N SER A 11 70.55 -1.40 31.17
CA SER A 11 69.95 -1.90 29.94
C SER A 11 69.14 -3.20 30.14
N ILE A 12 68.42 -3.58 29.07
CA ILE A 12 67.96 -4.93 28.68
C ILE A 12 66.48 -5.25 28.99
N ARG A 13 65.57 -4.98 28.04
CA ARG A 13 64.95 -5.99 27.14
C ARG A 13 63.89 -5.34 26.23
N ARG A 14 64.12 -5.50 24.92
CA ARG A 14 63.16 -5.26 23.85
C ARG A 14 61.96 -6.19 23.99
N LEU A 15 60.75 -5.66 24.02
CA LEU A 15 59.58 -6.30 23.43
C LEU A 15 59.05 -5.36 22.34
N GLN A 16 59.36 -5.69 21.09
CA GLN A 16 58.69 -5.10 19.94
C GLN A 16 57.32 -5.75 19.84
N GLN A 17 56.28 -5.02 20.24
CA GLN A 17 54.91 -5.34 19.84
C GLN A 17 54.74 -4.90 18.38
N PHE A 18 54.67 -5.89 17.49
CA PHE A 18 54.15 -5.71 16.14
C PHE A 18 52.66 -5.35 16.26
N GLY A 19 52.34 -4.08 16.09
CA GLY A 19 50.97 -3.64 15.84
C GLY A 19 50.61 -3.99 14.40
N LEU A 20 49.89 -5.10 14.23
CA LEU A 20 49.26 -5.48 12.97
C LEU A 20 48.06 -4.55 12.75
N ALA A 21 48.23 -3.52 11.95
CA ALA A 21 47.12 -2.69 11.47
C ALA A 21 46.29 -3.53 10.50
N ILE A 22 45.19 -4.10 10.98
CA ILE A 22 44.15 -4.71 10.15
C ILE A 22 43.41 -3.56 9.45
N LEU A 23 43.81 -3.29 8.20
CA LEU A 23 43.08 -2.43 7.30
C LEU A 23 41.81 -3.18 6.85
N LEU A 24 40.72 -3.01 7.60
CA LEU A 24 39.38 -3.41 7.17
C LEU A 24 38.97 -2.52 6.00
N THR A 25 39.35 -2.92 4.79
CA THR A 25 38.72 -2.44 3.57
C THR A 25 37.26 -2.89 3.59
N PHE A 26 36.37 -1.98 3.96
CA PHE A 26 34.96 -2.07 3.62
C PHE A 26 34.86 -2.04 2.10
N ILE A 27 34.76 -3.21 1.49
CA ILE A 27 34.21 -3.33 0.14
C ILE A 27 32.72 -3.01 0.32
N ALA A 28 32.37 -1.74 0.16
CA ALA A 28 30.99 -1.38 -0.09
C ALA A 28 30.64 -2.06 -1.40
N SER A 29 29.88 -3.16 -1.32
CA SER A 29 29.21 -3.71 -2.47
C SER A 29 28.37 -2.57 -3.05
N LEU A 30 28.79 -2.05 -4.20
CA LEU A 30 27.93 -1.26 -5.06
C LEU A 30 26.81 -2.20 -5.49
N VAL A 31 25.77 -2.28 -4.67
CA VAL A 31 24.49 -2.83 -5.10
C VAL A 31 24.07 -1.88 -6.20
N ASN A 32 24.21 -2.30 -7.46
CA ASN A 32 23.64 -1.55 -8.57
C ASN A 32 22.15 -1.45 -8.26
N ALA A 33 21.68 -0.26 -7.91
CA ALA A 33 20.26 0.02 -7.83
C ALA A 33 19.68 -0.37 -9.18
N ALA A 34 18.78 -1.34 -9.18
CA ALA A 34 18.13 -1.75 -10.40
C ALA A 34 17.40 -0.57 -11.00
N SER A 35 17.39 -0.51 -12.32
CA SER A 35 16.69 0.53 -13.05
C SER A 35 15.52 -0.11 -13.79
N PRO A 36 14.33 0.50 -13.76
CA PRO A 36 13.19 0.00 -14.51
C PRO A 36 13.48 0.07 -16.02
N VAL A 37 13.14 -0.98 -16.76
CA VAL A 37 13.30 -1.09 -18.20
C VAL A 37 11.93 -1.10 -18.87
N LEU A 38 11.77 -0.31 -19.94
CA LEU A 38 10.54 -0.28 -20.71
C LEU A 38 10.43 -1.56 -21.53
N GLU A 39 9.35 -2.31 -21.35
CA GLU A 39 9.10 -3.55 -22.09
C GLU A 39 8.13 -3.36 -23.24
N ALA A 40 7.07 -2.58 -23.01
CA ALA A 40 6.03 -2.33 -24.01
C ALA A 40 5.39 -0.96 -23.82
N SER A 41 4.92 -0.38 -24.92
CA SER A 41 4.19 0.89 -24.93
C SER A 41 2.94 0.76 -25.78
N PHE A 42 1.82 1.21 -25.23
CA PHE A 42 0.49 1.16 -25.83
C PHE A 42 -0.03 2.59 -25.98
N SER A 43 -0.45 2.96 -27.18
CA SER A 43 -0.97 4.31 -27.52
C SER A 43 -2.32 4.29 -28.24
N SER A 44 -2.91 3.11 -28.42
CA SER A 44 -4.19 2.91 -29.07
C SER A 44 -4.97 1.79 -28.37
N GLY A 45 -6.30 1.79 -28.52
CA GLY A 45 -7.17 0.80 -27.87
C GLY A 45 -7.20 0.91 -26.34
N ILE A 46 -6.92 2.09 -25.80
CA ILE A 46 -6.91 2.35 -24.36
C ILE A 46 -8.23 3.02 -23.97
N ASN A 47 -8.88 2.48 -22.94
CA ASN A 47 -10.15 2.98 -22.44
C ASN A 47 -9.97 4.06 -21.35
N ASN A 48 -11.09 4.61 -20.87
CA ASN A 48 -11.17 5.51 -19.71
C ASN A 48 -10.39 6.85 -19.82
N GLY A 49 -10.02 7.25 -21.03
CA GLY A 49 -9.43 8.57 -21.30
C GLY A 49 -7.92 8.67 -21.01
N TRP A 50 -7.24 7.56 -20.78
CA TRP A 50 -5.78 7.51 -20.72
C TRP A 50 -5.17 7.75 -22.10
N ALA A 51 -4.06 8.49 -22.15
CA ALA A 51 -3.38 8.82 -23.40
C ALA A 51 -2.37 7.74 -23.82
N LYS A 52 -1.78 7.04 -22.86
CA LYS A 52 -0.74 6.03 -23.08
C LYS A 52 -0.67 5.10 -21.87
N VAL A 53 -0.32 3.84 -22.09
CA VAL A 53 0.06 2.90 -21.04
C VAL A 53 1.41 2.30 -21.39
N GLU A 54 2.29 2.14 -20.42
CA GLU A 54 3.58 1.48 -20.60
C GLU A 54 3.73 0.34 -19.59
N ARG A 55 4.27 -0.78 -20.04
CA ARG A 55 4.71 -1.88 -19.18
C ARG A 55 6.21 -1.77 -18.94
N TRP A 56 6.59 -1.85 -17.67
CA TRP A 56 7.96 -1.74 -17.21
C TRP A 56 8.33 -2.96 -16.37
N GLY A 57 9.58 -3.38 -16.48
CA GLY A 57 10.17 -4.47 -15.70
C GLY A 57 11.27 -3.95 -14.78
N ASP A 58 11.30 -4.46 -13.55
CA ASP A 58 12.37 -4.31 -12.58
C ASP A 58 13.45 -5.36 -12.86
N THR A 59 14.69 -4.91 -13.02
CA THR A 59 15.83 -5.78 -13.39
C THR A 59 16.70 -6.21 -12.21
N SER A 60 16.26 -5.93 -10.97
CA SER A 60 16.99 -6.26 -9.74
C SER A 60 17.08 -7.76 -9.48
N GLY A 61 16.09 -8.52 -9.96
CA GLY A 61 15.89 -9.93 -9.61
C GLY A 61 15.40 -10.17 -8.19
N ASN A 62 15.02 -9.12 -7.44
CA ASN A 62 14.53 -9.23 -6.06
C ASN A 62 13.00 -9.30 -5.95
N LEU A 63 12.30 -8.78 -6.96
CA LEU A 63 10.86 -8.94 -7.08
C LEU A 63 10.57 -10.28 -7.77
N MET A 64 9.62 -11.03 -7.23
CA MET A 64 9.32 -12.40 -7.65
C MET A 64 7.85 -12.58 -8.03
N GLN A 65 7.55 -13.74 -8.63
CA GLN A 65 6.18 -14.16 -8.88
C GLN A 65 5.45 -14.42 -7.55
N GLU A 66 4.49 -13.55 -7.25
CA GLU A 66 3.54 -13.78 -6.15
C GLU A 66 2.49 -14.81 -6.53
N SER A 67 1.89 -15.44 -5.52
CA SER A 67 0.87 -16.46 -5.71
C SER A 67 -0.50 -15.82 -5.91
N PHE A 68 -1.29 -16.31 -6.88
CA PHE A 68 -2.64 -15.82 -7.16
C PHE A 68 -3.70 -16.88 -6.79
N PRO A 69 -4.93 -16.46 -6.41
CA PRO A 69 -6.06 -17.38 -6.29
C PRO A 69 -6.29 -18.20 -7.56
N LEU A 70 -6.41 -19.52 -7.40
CA LEU A 70 -6.52 -20.46 -8.52
C LEU A 70 -7.83 -20.31 -9.33
N ASP A 71 -8.86 -19.71 -8.73
CA ASP A 71 -10.13 -19.44 -9.40
C ASP A 71 -10.12 -18.13 -10.22
N GLY A 72 -8.97 -17.44 -10.27
CA GLY A 72 -8.74 -16.28 -11.12
C GLY A 72 -9.29 -14.97 -10.58
N ARG A 73 -9.90 -14.93 -9.39
CA ARG A 73 -10.44 -13.66 -8.82
C ARG A 73 -9.35 -12.62 -8.53
N GLY A 74 -8.11 -13.06 -8.35
CA GLY A 74 -6.95 -12.18 -8.18
C GLY A 74 -6.32 -11.72 -9.49
N ASN A 75 -6.71 -12.28 -10.63
CA ASN A 75 -6.09 -12.00 -11.91
C ASN A 75 -6.34 -10.55 -12.34
N GLN A 76 -5.41 -10.03 -13.14
CA GLN A 76 -5.64 -8.87 -13.98
C GLN A 76 -6.74 -9.19 -15.00
N THR A 77 -7.60 -8.23 -15.27
CA THR A 77 -8.78 -8.37 -16.13
C THR A 77 -8.85 -7.21 -17.13
N GLY A 78 -9.73 -7.33 -18.13
CA GLY A 78 -9.92 -6.29 -19.14
C GLY A 78 -8.62 -5.91 -19.84
N GLN A 79 -8.42 -4.61 -20.08
CA GLN A 79 -7.22 -4.11 -20.76
C GLN A 79 -5.93 -4.32 -19.96
N ARG A 80 -6.00 -4.43 -18.61
CA ARG A 80 -4.81 -4.68 -17.78
C ARG A 80 -4.19 -6.03 -18.11
N ALA A 81 -5.00 -7.08 -18.28
CA ALA A 81 -4.50 -8.40 -18.66
C ALA A 81 -3.74 -8.35 -20.00
N THR A 82 -4.21 -7.55 -20.95
CA THR A 82 -3.52 -7.31 -22.23
C THR A 82 -2.22 -6.53 -22.04
N PHE A 83 -2.25 -5.44 -21.28
CA PHE A 83 -1.07 -4.59 -21.07
C PHE A 83 0.05 -5.32 -20.31
N PHE A 84 -0.31 -6.13 -19.31
CA PHE A 84 0.63 -7.01 -18.62
C PHE A 84 1.10 -8.20 -19.47
N ALA A 85 0.39 -8.53 -20.56
CA ALA A 85 0.55 -9.75 -21.37
C ALA A 85 0.42 -11.08 -20.58
N ASN A 86 0.02 -11.01 -19.31
CA ASN A 86 -0.22 -12.13 -18.43
C ASN A 86 -1.31 -11.71 -17.40
N PRO A 87 -2.38 -12.50 -17.19
CA PRO A 87 -3.36 -12.24 -16.14
C PRO A 87 -2.80 -12.36 -14.72
N THR A 88 -1.71 -13.09 -14.53
CA THR A 88 -1.00 -13.24 -13.24
C THR A 88 0.46 -12.79 -13.40
N PRO A 89 0.70 -11.51 -13.66
CA PRO A 89 2.06 -11.01 -13.90
C PRO A 89 2.95 -11.18 -12.66
N SER A 90 4.26 -11.30 -12.88
CA SER A 90 5.26 -11.27 -11.81
C SER A 90 5.35 -9.86 -11.22
N SER A 91 5.71 -9.74 -9.94
CA SER A 91 5.83 -8.45 -9.26
C SER A 91 7.07 -7.66 -9.66
N ASP A 92 7.96 -8.24 -10.47
CA ASP A 92 8.96 -7.46 -11.22
C ASP A 92 8.32 -6.53 -12.27
N THR A 93 7.07 -6.75 -12.65
CA THR A 93 6.42 -6.01 -13.72
C THR A 93 5.38 -5.04 -13.18
N PHE A 94 5.28 -3.85 -13.76
CA PHE A 94 4.24 -2.87 -13.41
C PHE A 94 3.82 -2.04 -14.63
N LEU A 95 2.66 -1.39 -14.53
CA LEU A 95 2.15 -0.50 -15.58
C LEU A 95 2.16 0.95 -15.12
N ILE A 96 2.61 1.84 -16.01
CA ILE A 96 2.42 3.28 -15.85
C ILE A 96 1.39 3.75 -16.88
N TYR A 97 0.30 4.31 -16.37
CA TYR A 97 -0.74 4.97 -17.13
C TYR A 97 -0.44 6.47 -17.19
N TYR A 98 -0.67 7.06 -18.36
CA TYR A 98 -0.40 8.47 -18.63
C TYR A 98 -1.73 9.18 -18.88
N GLY A 99 -2.04 10.18 -18.06
CA GLY A 99 -3.21 11.03 -18.25
C GLY A 99 -3.13 11.87 -19.53
N PRO A 100 -4.25 12.46 -19.97
CA PRO A 100 -4.22 13.40 -21.08
C PRO A 100 -3.30 14.58 -20.75
N ASN A 101 -2.60 15.09 -21.77
CA ASN A 101 -1.68 16.23 -21.66
C ASN A 101 -0.55 16.05 -20.62
N TRP A 102 -0.18 14.81 -20.25
CA TRP A 102 0.91 14.53 -19.30
C TRP A 102 2.25 15.19 -19.68
N ASN A 103 2.47 15.46 -20.96
CA ASN A 103 3.69 16.08 -21.50
C ASN A 103 3.57 17.58 -21.78
N SER A 104 2.37 18.16 -21.73
CA SER A 104 2.11 19.56 -22.10
C SER A 104 1.51 20.40 -20.98
N ASN A 105 0.85 19.77 -20.00
CA ASN A 105 0.32 20.46 -18.83
C ASN A 105 1.43 21.19 -18.05
N SER A 106 1.12 22.38 -17.52
CA SER A 106 2.15 23.35 -17.13
C SER A 106 2.63 23.24 -15.69
N LYS A 107 1.95 22.48 -14.82
CA LYS A 107 2.44 22.28 -13.44
C LYS A 107 3.73 21.47 -13.46
N ALA A 108 4.75 21.99 -12.77
CA ALA A 108 6.11 21.44 -12.82
C ALA A 108 6.19 20.06 -12.15
N THR A 109 5.56 19.90 -10.98
CA THR A 109 5.52 18.65 -10.23
C THR A 109 4.42 17.74 -10.78
N PRO A 110 4.76 16.57 -11.34
CA PRO A 110 3.77 15.57 -11.77
C PRO A 110 3.10 14.91 -10.56
N VAL A 111 1.91 14.35 -10.79
CA VAL A 111 1.15 13.60 -9.80
C VAL A 111 1.16 12.12 -10.17
N LEU A 112 1.50 11.27 -9.23
CA LEU A 112 1.38 9.81 -9.33
C LEU A 112 0.23 9.32 -8.46
N LEU A 113 -0.77 8.71 -9.09
CA LEU A 113 -1.92 8.08 -8.46
C LEU A 113 -1.65 6.58 -8.25
N ILE A 114 -1.88 6.05 -7.04
CA ILE A 114 -1.57 4.65 -6.71
C ILE A 114 -2.76 4.01 -6.02
N HIS A 115 -3.41 3.05 -6.69
CA HIS A 115 -4.67 2.45 -6.23
C HIS A 115 -4.51 1.58 -4.96
N GLY A 116 -5.64 1.24 -4.32
CA GLY A 116 -5.67 0.36 -3.15
C GLY A 116 -5.67 -1.13 -3.49
N ALA A 117 -5.89 -1.95 -2.46
CA ALA A 117 -6.05 -3.40 -2.61
C ALA A 117 -7.22 -3.74 -3.53
N ASN A 118 -7.08 -4.79 -4.33
CA ASN A 118 -8.12 -5.29 -5.25
C ASN A 118 -8.67 -4.26 -6.27
N GLN A 119 -7.90 -3.20 -6.55
CA GLN A 119 -8.21 -2.19 -7.55
C GLN A 119 -7.12 -2.17 -8.64
N ASP A 120 -7.30 -1.27 -9.61
CA ASP A 120 -6.32 -0.89 -10.61
C ASP A 120 -6.48 0.60 -10.96
N ALA A 121 -5.64 1.12 -11.86
CA ALA A 121 -5.69 2.53 -12.22
C ALA A 121 -7.02 2.97 -12.86
N ASP A 122 -7.73 2.08 -13.56
CA ASP A 122 -8.98 2.42 -14.23
C ASP A 122 -10.08 2.67 -13.20
N ILE A 123 -10.40 1.67 -12.40
CA ILE A 123 -11.47 1.78 -11.39
C ILE A 123 -11.18 2.84 -10.32
N ALA A 124 -9.92 2.96 -9.87
CA ALA A 124 -9.59 3.88 -8.79
C ALA A 124 -9.58 5.34 -9.24
N TRP A 125 -9.11 5.62 -10.46
CA TRP A 125 -8.74 6.98 -10.84
C TRP A 125 -9.46 7.53 -12.07
N ALA A 126 -9.88 6.68 -13.00
CA ALA A 126 -10.41 7.11 -14.27
C ALA A 126 -11.91 6.87 -14.43
N ASN A 127 -12.42 5.74 -13.94
CA ASN A 127 -13.81 5.33 -14.11
C ASN A 127 -14.27 4.47 -12.91
N PRO A 128 -14.78 5.09 -11.83
CA PRO A 128 -15.30 4.35 -10.66
C PRO A 128 -16.42 3.35 -10.98
N ASN A 129 -17.13 3.52 -12.10
CA ASN A 129 -18.17 2.61 -12.58
C ASN A 129 -17.62 1.46 -13.45
N GLU A 130 -16.31 1.27 -13.54
CA GLU A 130 -15.74 0.22 -14.40
C GLU A 130 -16.16 -1.20 -13.98
N ALA A 131 -16.34 -1.43 -12.68
CA ALA A 131 -16.88 -2.68 -12.15
C ALA A 131 -18.42 -2.75 -12.16
N GLY A 132 -19.09 -1.73 -12.73
CA GLY A 132 -20.55 -1.59 -12.75
C GLY A 132 -21.13 -1.10 -11.43
N ASP A 133 -22.45 -1.24 -11.29
CA ASP A 133 -23.21 -0.89 -10.08
C ASP A 133 -22.55 -1.51 -8.84
N TYR A 134 -22.52 -0.76 -7.74
CA TYR A 134 -21.90 -1.14 -6.46
C TYR A 134 -20.37 -1.20 -6.45
N GLY A 135 -19.69 -1.20 -7.60
CA GLY A 135 -18.23 -1.31 -7.69
C GLY A 135 -17.45 -0.17 -7.02
N CYS A 136 -18.03 1.03 -6.95
CA CYS A 136 -17.47 2.18 -6.26
C CYS A 136 -17.97 2.33 -4.80
N GLY A 137 -18.68 1.34 -4.27
CA GLY A 137 -19.28 1.40 -2.93
C GLY A 137 -20.66 2.07 -2.88
N ARG A 138 -21.24 2.41 -4.03
CA ARG A 138 -22.60 2.97 -4.17
C ARG A 138 -23.37 2.25 -5.27
N GLN A 139 -24.70 2.23 -5.15
CA GLN A 139 -25.57 1.66 -6.19
C GLN A 139 -25.29 2.25 -7.58
N THR A 140 -25.01 3.55 -7.66
CA THR A 140 -24.68 4.23 -8.91
C THR A 140 -23.32 4.89 -8.80
N CYS A 141 -22.45 4.61 -9.77
CA CYS A 141 -21.08 5.08 -9.80
C CYS A 141 -20.84 6.09 -10.93
N PRO A 142 -19.97 7.09 -10.74
CA PRO A 142 -19.59 7.99 -11.81
C PRO A 142 -18.68 7.31 -12.84
N ASN A 143 -18.77 7.76 -14.10
CA ASN A 143 -17.93 7.24 -15.19
C ASN A 143 -16.60 8.00 -15.37
N THR A 144 -16.31 8.97 -14.51
CA THR A 144 -15.08 9.77 -14.49
C THR A 144 -14.59 9.92 -13.06
N GLY A 145 -13.27 10.09 -12.89
CA GLY A 145 -12.63 10.12 -11.57
C GLY A 145 -11.58 11.23 -11.41
N LEU A 146 -10.71 11.04 -10.42
CA LEU A 146 -9.67 12.01 -10.05
C LEU A 146 -8.73 12.35 -11.20
N MET A 147 -8.40 11.37 -12.05
CA MET A 147 -7.44 11.56 -13.14
C MET A 147 -7.87 12.70 -14.06
N GLN A 148 -9.13 12.70 -14.51
CA GLN A 148 -9.63 13.73 -15.42
C GLN A 148 -9.73 15.09 -14.72
N ALA A 149 -10.12 15.10 -13.44
CA ALA A 149 -10.19 16.32 -12.64
C ALA A 149 -8.81 16.99 -12.51
N LEU A 150 -7.76 16.22 -12.21
CA LEU A 150 -6.39 16.72 -12.07
C LEU A 150 -5.77 17.11 -13.41
N ALA A 151 -6.01 16.33 -14.47
CA ALA A 151 -5.52 16.69 -15.80
C ALA A 151 -6.17 17.98 -16.33
N THR A 152 -7.46 18.20 -16.03
CA THR A 152 -8.17 19.47 -16.32
C THR A 152 -7.64 20.62 -15.47
N ASP A 153 -7.23 20.34 -14.22
CA ASP A 153 -6.53 21.28 -13.34
C ASP A 153 -5.05 21.45 -13.70
N ASN A 154 -4.66 21.05 -14.92
CA ASN A 154 -3.36 21.32 -15.55
C ASN A 154 -2.18 20.62 -14.84
N PHE A 155 -2.43 19.51 -14.15
CA PHE A 155 -1.39 18.61 -13.64
C PHE A 155 -0.94 17.60 -14.71
N LYS A 156 0.35 17.25 -14.70
CA LYS A 156 0.83 16.07 -15.41
C LYS A 156 0.50 14.83 -14.58
N VAL A 157 -0.52 14.08 -14.98
CA VAL A 157 -1.05 12.96 -14.18
C VAL A 157 -0.54 11.62 -14.71
N PHE A 158 -0.11 10.78 -13.79
CA PHE A 158 0.29 9.40 -14.02
C PHE A 158 -0.43 8.50 -13.01
N ALA A 159 -0.61 7.22 -13.35
CA ALA A 159 -1.08 6.23 -12.39
C ALA A 159 -0.26 4.94 -12.48
N LEU A 160 -0.06 4.31 -11.33
CA LEU A 160 0.61 3.02 -11.21
C LEU A 160 -0.45 1.93 -11.06
N SER A 161 -0.43 0.93 -11.95
CA SER A 161 -1.12 -0.35 -11.71
C SER A 161 -0.12 -1.42 -11.38
N LEU A 162 -0.38 -2.10 -10.26
CA LEU A 162 0.52 -3.08 -9.65
C LEU A 162 0.18 -4.48 -10.16
N ALA A 163 1.20 -5.32 -10.36
CA ALA A 163 1.03 -6.68 -10.87
C ALA A 163 0.11 -7.54 -10.00
N HIS A 164 0.37 -7.57 -8.70
CA HIS A 164 -0.43 -8.32 -7.73
C HIS A 164 -1.36 -7.39 -6.94
N LYS A 165 -2.67 -7.61 -7.05
CA LYS A 165 -3.72 -6.72 -6.49
C LYS A 165 -3.77 -6.66 -4.95
N ASN A 166 -3.19 -7.64 -4.27
CA ASN A 166 -3.11 -7.73 -2.80
C ASN A 166 -1.67 -7.95 -2.29
N GLY A 167 -0.67 -7.66 -3.13
CA GLY A 167 0.69 -8.19 -2.99
C GLY A 167 1.46 -7.66 -1.79
N ASP A 168 2.66 -8.19 -1.59
CA ASP A 168 3.61 -7.79 -0.57
C ASP A 168 3.86 -6.27 -0.60
N GLY A 169 3.79 -5.64 0.56
CA GLY A 169 4.02 -4.22 0.73
C GLY A 169 5.43 -3.75 0.41
N TYR A 170 6.45 -4.60 0.59
CA TYR A 170 7.81 -4.29 0.16
C TYR A 170 7.92 -4.25 -1.36
N PHE A 171 7.24 -5.15 -2.07
CA PHE A 171 7.21 -5.13 -3.54
C PHE A 171 6.47 -3.90 -4.05
N TRP A 172 5.33 -3.56 -3.44
CA TRP A 172 4.61 -2.34 -3.79
C TRP A 172 5.43 -1.08 -3.52
N SER A 173 6.17 -1.03 -2.41
CA SER A 173 7.08 0.08 -2.12
C SER A 173 8.18 0.22 -3.17
N GLU A 174 8.77 -0.89 -3.63
CA GLU A 174 9.78 -0.88 -4.69
C GLU A 174 9.20 -0.42 -6.03
N GLN A 175 8.02 -0.93 -6.41
CA GLN A 175 7.33 -0.53 -7.64
C GLN A 175 6.96 0.97 -7.62
N ILE A 176 6.65 1.53 -6.44
CA ILE A 176 6.44 2.98 -6.27
C ILE A 176 7.73 3.74 -6.55
N ALA A 177 8.87 3.33 -5.99
CA ALA A 177 10.17 3.95 -6.25
C ALA A 177 10.53 3.91 -7.75
N ASN A 178 10.33 2.75 -8.39
CA ASN A 178 10.54 2.57 -9.83
C ASN A 178 9.64 3.48 -10.68
N ALA A 179 8.35 3.57 -10.35
CA ALA A 179 7.41 4.44 -11.06
C ALA A 179 7.81 5.92 -10.94
N ILE A 180 8.24 6.37 -9.76
CA ILE A 180 8.75 7.73 -9.53
C ILE A 180 9.98 8.00 -10.41
N SER A 181 10.94 7.07 -10.45
CA SER A 181 12.14 7.18 -11.30
C SER A 181 11.77 7.34 -12.78
N VAL A 182 10.85 6.53 -13.30
CA VAL A 182 10.37 6.65 -14.69
C VAL A 182 9.73 8.02 -14.93
N ILE A 183 8.83 8.46 -14.04
CA ILE A 183 8.09 9.72 -14.20
C ILE A 183 9.05 10.92 -14.20
N LYS A 184 10.02 10.93 -13.28
CA LYS A 184 11.05 11.98 -13.23
C LYS A 184 11.86 12.00 -14.52
N ASN A 185 12.32 10.86 -15.01
CA ASN A 185 13.04 10.76 -16.27
C ASN A 185 12.22 11.23 -17.48
N ARG A 186 10.90 10.99 -17.47
CA ARG A 186 9.99 11.41 -18.55
C ARG A 186 9.67 12.90 -18.52
N THR A 187 9.61 13.50 -17.34
CA THR A 187 9.11 14.88 -17.16
C THR A 187 10.20 15.91 -16.89
N GLY A 188 11.41 15.46 -16.51
CA GLY A 188 12.49 16.31 -16.01
C GLY A 188 12.24 16.86 -14.60
N ALA A 189 11.17 16.44 -13.92
CA ALA A 189 10.85 16.89 -12.58
C ALA A 189 11.84 16.35 -11.54
N GLN A 190 12.13 17.15 -10.52
CA GLN A 190 13.02 16.74 -9.42
C GLN A 190 12.30 15.87 -8.39
N SER A 191 10.99 16.06 -8.27
CA SER A 191 10.12 15.31 -7.35
C SER A 191 8.72 15.11 -7.93
N VAL A 192 7.96 14.22 -7.30
CA VAL A 192 6.60 13.85 -7.65
C VAL A 192 5.69 14.08 -6.44
N ASP A 193 4.41 14.41 -6.66
CA ASP A 193 3.38 14.33 -5.63
C ASP A 193 2.66 12.98 -5.72
N LEU A 194 2.51 12.29 -4.60
CA LEU A 194 1.83 11.00 -4.52
C LEU A 194 0.40 11.20 -4.00
N VAL A 195 -0.57 10.57 -4.66
CA VAL A 195 -1.94 10.40 -4.15
C VAL A 195 -2.23 8.91 -4.10
N THR A 196 -2.45 8.40 -2.89
CA THR A 196 -2.49 6.97 -2.62
C THR A 196 -3.77 6.59 -1.90
N TRP A 197 -4.24 5.37 -2.12
CA TRP A 197 -5.52 4.91 -1.59
C TRP A 197 -5.33 3.65 -0.76
N SER A 198 -5.85 3.65 0.47
CA SER A 198 -5.98 2.46 1.30
C SER A 198 -4.63 1.78 1.49
N LYS A 199 -4.48 0.53 1.05
CA LYS A 199 -3.24 -0.24 1.09
C LYS A 199 -2.03 0.51 0.52
N SER A 200 -2.12 1.15 -0.64
CA SER A 200 -0.95 1.84 -1.21
C SER A 200 -0.56 3.08 -0.42
N ALA A 201 -1.45 3.63 0.41
CA ALA A 201 -1.11 4.70 1.33
C ALA A 201 -0.15 4.20 2.42
N PHE A 202 -0.35 2.98 2.91
CA PHE A 202 0.61 2.29 3.77
C PHE A 202 1.94 2.05 3.05
N ASN A 203 1.91 1.57 1.80
CA ASN A 203 3.13 1.24 1.05
C ASN A 203 3.94 2.47 0.59
N ALA A 204 3.28 3.54 0.16
CA ALA A 204 3.97 4.80 -0.13
C ALA A 204 4.57 5.42 1.13
N ARG A 205 3.90 5.25 2.28
CA ARG A 205 4.47 5.62 3.57
C ARG A 205 5.72 4.79 3.91
N MET A 206 5.72 3.49 3.62
CA MET A 206 6.94 2.66 3.76
C MET A 206 8.10 3.24 2.94
N TYR A 207 7.86 3.59 1.68
CA TYR A 207 8.88 4.18 0.80
C TYR A 207 9.48 5.47 1.37
N VAL A 208 8.65 6.46 1.72
CA VAL A 208 9.14 7.75 2.27
C VAL A 208 9.67 7.64 3.70
N SER A 209 9.54 6.48 4.33
CA SER A 209 10.15 6.16 5.63
C SER A 209 11.42 5.32 5.49
N SER A 210 11.84 4.99 4.26
CA SER A 210 12.92 4.02 3.98
C SER A 210 12.73 2.68 4.69
N LEU A 211 11.48 2.27 4.94
CA LEU A 211 11.18 0.95 5.48
C LEU A 211 11.20 -0.05 4.32
N THR A 212 12.36 -0.65 4.09
CA THR A 212 12.59 -1.57 2.97
C THR A 212 13.23 -2.87 3.46
N GLN A 213 13.21 -3.88 2.60
CA GLN A 213 14.13 -5.02 2.73
C GLN A 213 15.55 -4.59 2.38
N SER A 214 16.55 -5.41 2.69
CA SER A 214 17.96 -5.11 2.40
C SER A 214 18.26 -4.87 0.92
N TRP A 215 17.40 -5.36 0.03
CA TRP A 215 17.48 -5.19 -1.42
C TRP A 215 16.67 -4.01 -1.95
N GLY A 216 15.76 -3.45 -1.14
CA GLY A 216 14.81 -2.43 -1.59
C GLY A 216 15.40 -1.02 -1.62
N THR A 217 14.83 -0.19 -2.47
CA THR A 217 15.23 1.20 -2.69
C THR A 217 14.82 2.07 -1.51
N VAL A 218 15.80 2.51 -0.72
CA VAL A 218 15.60 3.54 0.31
C VAL A 218 15.08 4.85 -0.29
N TYR A 219 14.47 5.71 0.50
CA TYR A 219 13.91 6.97 0.01
C TYR A 219 14.97 7.83 -0.73
N GLN A 220 14.62 8.34 -1.91
CA GLN A 220 15.56 9.01 -2.82
C GLN A 220 15.38 10.54 -2.89
N ASN A 221 14.73 11.16 -1.89
CA ASN A 221 14.45 12.61 -1.87
C ASN A 221 13.66 13.11 -3.08
N ASP A 222 12.74 12.30 -3.58
CA ASP A 222 12.03 12.49 -4.85
C ASP A 222 10.51 12.60 -4.69
N VAL A 223 10.01 12.70 -3.46
CA VAL A 223 8.62 12.97 -3.15
C VAL A 223 8.51 14.35 -2.49
N ARG A 224 7.65 15.21 -3.02
CA ARG A 224 7.34 16.51 -2.39
C ARG A 224 6.21 16.36 -1.38
N ARG A 225 5.17 15.63 -1.77
CA ARG A 225 3.93 15.47 -1.01
C ARG A 225 3.39 14.07 -1.13
N LEU A 226 2.84 13.56 -0.03
CA LEU A 226 2.09 12.31 0.01
C LEU A 226 0.68 12.59 0.55
N ILE A 227 -0.34 12.34 -0.26
CA ILE A 227 -1.75 12.48 0.11
C ILE A 227 -2.35 11.08 0.24
N MET A 228 -2.78 10.72 1.44
CA MET A 228 -3.23 9.39 1.81
C MET A 228 -4.75 9.34 1.97
N LEU A 229 -5.45 8.60 1.12
CA LEU A 229 -6.90 8.44 1.12
C LEU A 229 -7.27 7.18 1.87
N GLY A 230 -7.92 7.30 3.03
CA GLY A 230 -8.34 6.16 3.85
C GLY A 230 -7.17 5.26 4.24
N GLY A 231 -5.98 5.83 4.42
CA GLY A 231 -4.77 5.06 4.68
C GLY A 231 -4.81 4.42 6.09
N PRO A 232 -4.49 3.13 6.26
CA PRO A 232 -4.50 2.49 7.57
C PRO A 232 -3.23 2.83 8.36
N ASN A 233 -3.04 4.11 8.72
CA ASN A 233 -1.82 4.63 9.35
C ASN A 233 -1.47 3.95 10.69
N ASN A 234 -2.49 3.50 11.43
CA ASN A 234 -2.33 2.67 12.62
C ASN A 234 -3.01 1.30 12.45
N GLY A 235 -2.99 0.78 11.23
CA GLY A 235 -3.47 -0.56 10.87
C GLY A 235 -4.98 -0.76 10.99
N ILE A 236 -5.41 -1.98 10.69
CA ILE A 236 -6.81 -2.41 10.66
C ILE A 236 -6.98 -3.82 11.20
N ASP A 237 -8.18 -4.15 11.66
CA ASP A 237 -8.60 -5.50 12.07
C ASP A 237 -10.03 -5.82 11.60
N TRP A 238 -10.54 -5.08 10.61
CA TRP A 238 -11.92 -5.16 10.11
C TRP A 238 -12.42 -6.59 9.89
N SER A 239 -11.64 -7.43 9.21
CA SER A 239 -12.01 -8.82 8.91
C SER A 239 -12.08 -9.76 10.12
N PHE A 240 -11.45 -9.38 11.23
CA PHE A 240 -11.51 -10.10 12.50
C PHE A 240 -12.63 -9.57 13.41
N ARG A 241 -13.20 -8.40 13.11
CA ARG A 241 -14.24 -7.78 13.95
C ARG A 241 -15.64 -8.30 13.67
N HIS A 242 -15.92 -8.67 12.42
CA HIS A 242 -17.28 -8.84 11.93
C HIS A 242 -17.67 -10.28 11.63
N GLY A 243 -17.59 -11.12 12.67
CA GLY A 243 -18.14 -12.48 12.73
C GLY A 243 -18.05 -13.27 11.42
N TRP A 244 -19.08 -14.08 11.16
CA TRP A 244 -19.14 -14.96 9.99
C TRP A 244 -19.45 -14.29 8.64
N THR A 245 -19.99 -13.07 8.62
CA THR A 245 -20.68 -12.53 7.43
C THR A 245 -19.77 -12.19 6.25
N GLN A 246 -18.61 -11.58 6.51
CA GLN A 246 -17.63 -11.27 5.46
C GLN A 246 -17.13 -12.54 4.77
N THR A 247 -17.00 -13.63 5.52
CA THR A 247 -16.52 -14.93 5.04
C THR A 247 -17.41 -15.51 3.95
N PHE A 248 -18.73 -15.28 3.98
CA PHE A 248 -19.64 -15.68 2.89
C PHE A 248 -19.29 -15.02 1.57
N GLY A 249 -18.97 -13.73 1.63
CA GLY A 249 -18.58 -12.98 0.45
C GLY A 249 -17.26 -13.46 -0.16
N VAL A 250 -16.39 -14.08 0.64
CA VAL A 250 -15.06 -14.55 0.21
C VAL A 250 -15.09 -16.00 -0.24
N TYR A 251 -15.69 -16.93 0.52
CA TYR A 251 -15.54 -18.37 0.23
C TYR A 251 -16.31 -18.82 -1.03
N PRO A 252 -15.65 -19.36 -2.07
CA PRO A 252 -16.34 -19.80 -3.28
C PRO A 252 -17.37 -20.91 -3.03
N GLY A 253 -17.10 -21.82 -2.09
CA GLY A 253 -18.05 -22.87 -1.69
C GLY A 253 -19.37 -22.33 -1.12
N CYS A 254 -19.40 -21.06 -0.71
CA CYS A 254 -20.57 -20.35 -0.22
C CYS A 254 -21.17 -19.37 -1.25
N GLY A 255 -20.68 -19.39 -2.50
CA GLY A 255 -21.03 -18.42 -3.54
C GLY A 255 -20.22 -17.12 -3.49
N GLY A 256 -19.20 -17.04 -2.63
CA GLY A 256 -18.35 -15.88 -2.46
C GLY A 256 -17.41 -15.63 -3.65
N VAL A 257 -17.28 -14.35 -4.01
CA VAL A 257 -16.49 -13.86 -5.15
C VAL A 257 -15.50 -12.75 -4.78
N ILE A 258 -15.55 -12.27 -3.53
CA ILE A 258 -14.68 -11.19 -3.07
C ILE A 258 -13.23 -11.68 -3.06
N ASN A 259 -12.33 -10.85 -3.62
CA ASN A 259 -10.89 -11.07 -3.61
C ASN A 259 -10.25 -10.28 -2.46
N GLY A 260 -10.30 -10.84 -1.27
CA GLY A 260 -9.65 -10.32 -0.07
C GLY A 260 -9.63 -11.38 1.02
N PRO A 261 -8.72 -11.28 2.00
CA PRO A 261 -8.65 -12.26 3.07
C PRO A 261 -9.83 -12.14 4.03
N THR A 262 -10.18 -13.25 4.66
CA THR A 262 -11.06 -13.30 5.83
C THR A 262 -10.30 -13.87 7.04
N ALA A 263 -10.83 -13.65 8.24
CA ALA A 263 -10.26 -14.20 9.48
C ALA A 263 -10.35 -15.73 9.57
N HIS A 264 -11.26 -16.33 8.80
CA HIS A 264 -11.63 -17.74 8.93
C HIS A 264 -10.91 -18.63 7.93
N ASP A 265 -10.52 -19.81 8.35
CA ASP A 265 -10.01 -20.89 7.50
C ASP A 265 -11.04 -22.03 7.31
N ALA A 266 -12.19 -21.96 8.00
CA ALA A 266 -13.37 -22.79 7.71
C ALA A 266 -14.70 -22.04 7.94
N ILE A 267 -15.73 -22.43 7.17
CA ILE A 267 -17.09 -21.89 7.27
C ILE A 267 -18.15 -22.96 6.94
N PHE A 268 -19.26 -22.96 7.66
CA PHE A 268 -20.42 -23.80 7.39
C PHE A 268 -21.40 -23.07 6.46
N CYS A 269 -21.60 -23.58 5.26
CA CYS A 269 -22.57 -23.06 4.32
C CYS A 269 -23.27 -24.18 3.56
N PHE A 270 -24.55 -23.98 3.24
CA PHE A 270 -25.42 -24.97 2.57
C PHE A 270 -25.42 -26.36 3.23
N GLY A 271 -25.31 -26.42 4.57
CA GLY A 271 -25.36 -27.68 5.31
C GLY A 271 -24.03 -28.43 5.40
N VAL A 272 -22.94 -27.87 4.87
CA VAL A 272 -21.61 -28.51 4.85
C VAL A 272 -20.51 -27.56 5.31
N TRP A 273 -19.47 -28.10 5.93
CA TRP A 273 -18.26 -27.36 6.24
C TRP A 273 -17.38 -27.22 5.00
N GLN A 274 -17.04 -25.98 4.66
CA GLN A 274 -16.03 -25.61 3.69
C GLN A 274 -14.74 -25.26 4.43
N TYR A 275 -13.63 -25.78 3.96
CA TYR A 275 -12.29 -25.53 4.51
C TYR A 275 -11.43 -24.89 3.43
N GLY A 276 -10.59 -23.94 3.79
CA GLY A 276 -9.69 -23.30 2.83
C GLY A 276 -8.87 -22.18 3.43
N SER A 277 -7.70 -22.51 3.97
CA SER A 277 -6.76 -21.51 4.50
C SER A 277 -6.26 -20.53 3.43
N GLU A 278 -6.35 -20.89 2.16
CA GLU A 278 -5.98 -20.06 1.01
C GLU A 278 -6.81 -18.76 0.88
N TRP A 279 -7.97 -18.69 1.54
CA TRP A 279 -8.84 -17.50 1.60
C TRP A 279 -8.59 -16.61 2.82
N SER A 280 -7.67 -17.01 3.70
CA SER A 280 -7.37 -16.34 4.96
C SER A 280 -6.04 -15.58 4.92
N TYR A 281 -5.71 -14.92 6.03
CA TYR A 281 -4.41 -14.27 6.23
C TYR A 281 -3.22 -15.26 6.29
N ALA A 282 -3.47 -16.57 6.40
CA ALA A 282 -2.42 -17.59 6.29
C ALA A 282 -1.93 -17.80 4.84
N SER A 283 -2.67 -17.27 3.86
CA SER A 283 -2.39 -17.45 2.45
C SER A 283 -1.33 -16.46 1.94
N SER A 284 -0.46 -16.95 1.05
CA SER A 284 0.47 -16.10 0.30
C SER A 284 -0.23 -15.16 -0.71
N TYR A 285 -1.55 -15.31 -0.91
CA TYR A 285 -2.33 -14.43 -1.78
C TYR A 285 -2.58 -13.04 -1.17
N PHE A 286 -2.40 -12.89 0.16
CA PHE A 286 -2.82 -11.68 0.87
C PHE A 286 -1.75 -11.13 1.82
N THR A 287 -0.47 -11.35 1.50
CA THR A 287 0.68 -10.90 2.31
C THR A 287 0.56 -9.43 2.71
N GLY A 288 0.26 -8.55 1.76
CA GLY A 288 0.15 -7.12 2.05
C GLY A 288 -1.04 -6.74 2.95
N ALA A 289 -2.08 -7.57 3.03
CA ALA A 289 -3.17 -7.35 3.98
C ALA A 289 -2.75 -7.73 5.41
N ALA A 290 -2.01 -8.84 5.59
CA ALA A 290 -1.46 -9.24 6.88
C ALA A 290 -0.51 -8.17 7.44
N GLN A 291 0.31 -7.56 6.58
CA GLN A 291 1.23 -6.48 6.93
C GLN A 291 0.56 -5.21 7.48
N MET A 292 -0.75 -5.04 7.29
CA MET A 292 -1.51 -3.89 7.78
C MET A 292 -2.33 -4.18 9.04
N LEU A 293 -2.21 -5.38 9.62
CA LEU A 293 -3.03 -5.77 10.77
C LEU A 293 -2.64 -5.02 12.04
N LYS A 294 -3.64 -4.52 12.77
CA LYS A 294 -3.49 -3.98 14.12
C LYS A 294 -4.74 -4.24 14.92
N LYS A 295 -4.58 -4.76 16.14
CA LYS A 295 -5.67 -4.95 17.10
C LYS A 295 -6.24 -3.62 17.56
N TRP A 296 -7.56 -3.49 17.51
CA TRP A 296 -8.29 -2.33 18.02
C TRP A 296 -9.28 -2.70 19.14
N ASP A 297 -9.37 -3.96 19.57
CA ASP A 297 -10.38 -4.44 20.53
C ASP A 297 -10.30 -3.79 21.91
N SER A 298 -9.13 -3.27 22.29
CA SER A 298 -8.94 -2.45 23.48
C SER A 298 -9.45 -1.01 23.35
N THR A 299 -9.64 -0.52 22.13
CA THR A 299 -10.10 0.84 21.82
C THR A 299 -11.58 0.87 21.45
N TYR A 300 -12.00 -0.05 20.58
CA TYR A 300 -13.39 -0.25 20.17
C TYR A 300 -13.79 -1.69 20.48
N SER A 301 -14.76 -1.85 21.38
CA SER A 301 -15.26 -3.17 21.76
C SER A 301 -15.81 -3.93 20.56
N LEU A 302 -15.63 -5.25 20.57
CA LEU A 302 -16.20 -6.14 19.56
C LEU A 302 -17.73 -6.18 19.67
N SER A 303 -18.41 -6.44 18.55
CA SER A 303 -19.86 -6.58 18.51
C SER A 303 -20.28 -7.96 19.04
N VAL A 304 -20.63 -8.04 20.32
CA VAL A 304 -20.97 -9.32 20.98
C VAL A 304 -22.29 -9.95 20.49
N SER A 305 -23.07 -9.21 19.70
CA SER A 305 -24.30 -9.70 19.06
C SER A 305 -24.03 -10.43 17.74
N GLU A 306 -22.84 -10.30 17.17
CA GLU A 306 -22.50 -10.98 15.93
C GLU A 306 -22.19 -12.45 16.17
N GLN A 307 -22.73 -13.31 15.31
CA GLN A 307 -22.45 -14.74 15.40
C GLN A 307 -20.96 -15.02 15.23
N ASP A 308 -20.42 -15.85 16.13
CA ASP A 308 -19.01 -16.25 16.22
C ASP A 308 -18.00 -15.13 16.52
N TRP A 309 -18.45 -13.92 16.91
CA TRP A 309 -17.59 -12.75 17.14
C TRP A 309 -16.31 -13.04 17.94
N HIS A 310 -16.42 -13.83 19.02
CA HIS A 310 -15.30 -14.13 19.91
C HIS A 310 -14.28 -15.04 19.23
N THR A 311 -14.74 -16.13 18.60
CA THR A 311 -13.88 -17.09 17.93
C THR A 311 -13.31 -16.55 16.62
N THR A 312 -14.00 -15.62 15.97
CA THR A 312 -13.46 -14.86 14.84
C THR A 312 -12.23 -14.05 15.27
N TYR A 313 -12.34 -13.26 16.33
CA TYR A 313 -11.26 -12.35 16.74
C TYR A 313 -10.13 -13.05 17.49
N TYR A 314 -10.46 -13.91 18.46
CA TYR A 314 -9.49 -14.58 19.34
C TYR A 314 -9.12 -16.01 18.90
N GLY A 315 -9.78 -16.53 17.87
CA GLY A 315 -9.55 -17.87 17.34
C GLY A 315 -10.41 -18.96 17.99
N GLY A 316 -10.47 -20.11 17.32
CA GLY A 316 -11.21 -21.30 17.74
C GLY A 316 -12.42 -21.63 16.87
N TRP A 317 -13.16 -22.65 17.30
CA TRP A 317 -14.38 -23.11 16.65
C TRP A 317 -15.60 -22.34 17.15
N GLY A 318 -16.22 -21.59 16.25
CA GLY A 318 -17.55 -21.04 16.42
C GLY A 318 -18.64 -22.03 15.99
N TYR A 319 -19.87 -21.54 15.93
CA TYR A 319 -21.01 -22.34 15.47
C TYR A 319 -21.03 -22.50 13.95
N TYR A 320 -20.63 -21.45 13.20
CA TYR A 320 -20.60 -21.45 11.74
C TYR A 320 -19.19 -21.31 11.15
N THR A 321 -18.18 -21.02 11.95
CA THR A 321 -16.85 -20.70 11.44
C THR A 321 -15.73 -21.23 12.31
N HIS A 322 -14.51 -21.29 11.76
CA HIS A 322 -13.27 -21.48 12.51
C HIS A 322 -12.25 -20.43 12.08
N ALA A 323 -11.51 -19.88 13.04
CA ALA A 323 -10.43 -18.93 12.79
C ALA A 323 -9.22 -19.22 13.67
N GLN A 324 -8.04 -18.79 13.23
CA GLN A 324 -6.81 -18.85 14.04
C GLN A 324 -6.71 -17.67 15.03
N GLY A 325 -7.56 -16.65 14.85
CA GLY A 325 -7.52 -15.40 15.62
C GLY A 325 -6.47 -14.43 15.09
N ILE A 326 -6.66 -13.14 15.38
CA ILE A 326 -5.79 -12.07 14.86
C ILE A 326 -4.34 -12.20 15.35
N ASP A 327 -4.14 -12.70 16.57
CA ASP A 327 -2.81 -12.84 17.18
C ASP A 327 -1.90 -13.79 16.38
N ALA A 328 -2.47 -14.75 15.64
CA ALA A 328 -1.71 -15.65 14.78
C ALA A 328 -1.00 -14.92 13.63
N PHE A 329 -1.52 -13.77 13.21
CA PHE A 329 -1.04 -13.02 12.04
C PHE A 329 -0.34 -11.71 12.41
N MET A 330 -0.38 -11.30 13.67
CA MET A 330 0.32 -10.11 14.16
C MET A 330 1.85 -10.12 13.92
N PRO A 331 2.57 -11.27 13.91
CA PRO A 331 3.99 -11.30 13.55
C PRO A 331 4.31 -10.78 12.13
N GLU A 332 3.35 -10.85 11.20
CA GLU A 332 3.50 -10.34 9.83
C GLU A 332 3.23 -8.84 9.71
N SER A 333 2.63 -8.22 10.73
CA SER A 333 2.27 -6.81 10.70
C SER A 333 3.49 -5.91 10.67
N LEU A 334 3.45 -4.92 9.78
CA LEU A 334 4.46 -3.88 9.65
C LEU A 334 4.00 -2.54 10.24
N VAL A 335 2.81 -2.47 10.84
CA VAL A 335 2.19 -1.20 11.28
C VAL A 335 3.09 -0.45 12.25
N ASP A 336 3.58 -1.13 13.29
CA ASP A 336 4.46 -0.50 14.27
C ASP A 336 5.85 -0.20 13.69
N SER A 337 6.33 -1.02 12.76
CA SER A 337 7.58 -0.76 12.03
C SER A 337 7.50 0.52 11.18
N VAL A 338 6.40 0.72 10.45
CA VAL A 338 6.14 1.94 9.66
C VAL A 338 6.01 3.17 10.57
N ARG A 339 5.32 3.02 11.71
CA ARG A 339 5.16 4.10 12.69
C ARG A 339 6.48 4.48 13.37
N ALA A 340 7.34 3.50 13.63
CA ALA A 340 8.64 3.71 14.26
C ALA A 340 9.70 4.26 13.30
N ALA A 341 9.69 3.85 12.03
CA ALA A 341 10.69 4.27 11.04
C ALA A 341 10.71 5.80 10.84
N GLY A 342 9.53 6.42 10.87
CA GLY A 342 9.38 7.86 10.67
C GLY A 342 9.52 8.26 9.20
N THR A 343 8.75 9.24 8.75
CA THR A 343 8.84 9.72 7.36
C THR A 343 9.93 10.76 7.20
N ASP A 344 10.51 10.89 6.01
CA ASP A 344 11.45 11.98 5.73
C ASP A 344 10.79 13.36 6.00
N PRO A 345 11.45 14.29 6.73
CA PRO A 345 10.86 15.57 7.10
C PRO A 345 10.62 16.52 5.93
N ALA A 346 11.25 16.31 4.77
CA ALA A 346 11.01 17.10 3.57
C ALA A 346 9.67 16.74 2.89
N VAL A 347 9.11 15.55 3.16
CA VAL A 347 7.86 15.09 2.58
C VAL A 347 6.67 15.62 3.38
N ARG A 348 5.85 16.49 2.79
CA ARG A 348 4.61 16.95 3.43
C ARG A 348 3.52 15.88 3.27
N ILE A 349 2.98 15.35 4.38
CA ILE A 349 2.00 14.25 4.34
C ILE A 349 0.62 14.71 4.77
N HIS A 350 -0.42 14.36 4.03
CA HIS A 350 -1.81 14.66 4.35
C HIS A 350 -2.65 13.40 4.45
N ASN A 351 -3.57 13.37 5.42
CA ASN A 351 -4.52 12.27 5.59
C ASN A 351 -5.94 12.74 5.20
N LEU A 352 -6.57 12.08 4.23
CA LEU A 352 -7.98 12.25 3.87
C LEU A 352 -8.77 11.03 4.35
N CYS A 353 -9.62 11.23 5.35
CA CYS A 353 -10.40 10.17 5.99
C CYS A 353 -11.88 10.29 5.64
N GLY A 354 -12.54 9.16 5.41
CA GLY A 354 -13.99 9.08 5.34
C GLY A 354 -14.61 8.93 6.73
N ASN A 355 -15.92 9.14 6.84
CA ASN A 355 -16.67 8.91 8.08
C ASN A 355 -18.06 8.30 7.87
N GLN A 356 -18.32 7.75 6.68
CA GLN A 356 -19.56 7.04 6.38
C GLN A 356 -19.26 5.55 6.23
N ALA A 357 -19.88 4.74 7.08
CA ALA A 357 -19.76 3.29 7.06
C ALA A 357 -20.95 2.68 6.30
N ASP A 358 -21.09 3.03 5.02
CA ASP A 358 -22.26 2.71 4.19
C ASP A 358 -21.91 2.15 2.81
N ILE A 359 -20.76 1.47 2.71
CA ILE A 359 -20.32 0.79 1.49
C ILE A 359 -21.34 -0.29 1.14
N ALA A 360 -21.91 -0.19 -0.06
CA ALA A 360 -22.92 -1.13 -0.50
C ALA A 360 -22.39 -2.56 -0.60
N LEU A 361 -23.24 -3.54 -0.23
CA LEU A 361 -23.01 -4.98 -0.37
C LEU A 361 -21.86 -5.58 0.46
N ILE A 362 -21.29 -4.84 1.41
CA ILE A 362 -20.31 -5.37 2.36
C ILE A 362 -20.74 -5.14 3.81
N HIS A 363 -20.20 -5.93 4.73
CA HIS A 363 -20.35 -5.68 6.16
C HIS A 363 -19.46 -4.49 6.56
N ASN A 364 -20.07 -3.35 6.84
CA ASN A 364 -19.33 -2.14 7.17
C ASN A 364 -18.84 -2.15 8.63
N GLU A 365 -17.67 -1.58 8.86
CA GLU A 365 -17.17 -1.30 10.20
C GLU A 365 -18.14 -0.40 11.00
N HIS A 366 -18.82 -1.00 11.98
CA HIS A 366 -19.86 -0.34 12.79
C HIS A 366 -19.56 -0.28 14.30
N THR A 367 -18.42 -0.80 14.77
CA THR A 367 -18.01 -0.81 16.19
C THR A 367 -17.37 0.51 16.63
N GLY A 368 -17.01 1.37 15.68
CA GLY A 368 -16.46 2.71 15.93
C GLY A 368 -16.55 3.60 14.69
N PRO A 369 -16.22 4.91 14.81
CA PRO A 369 -16.22 5.83 13.68
C PRO A 369 -15.24 5.38 12.59
N SER A 370 -15.75 5.15 11.38
CA SER A 370 -14.98 4.60 10.27
C SER A 370 -15.47 5.11 8.92
N ASP A 371 -14.74 4.81 7.86
CA ASP A 371 -15.18 4.95 6.48
C ASP A 371 -15.83 3.65 5.93
N GLY A 372 -16.21 2.73 6.82
CA GLY A 372 -16.72 1.39 6.49
C GLY A 372 -15.65 0.29 6.49
N VAL A 373 -14.36 0.64 6.46
CA VAL A 373 -13.25 -0.33 6.55
C VAL A 373 -12.19 0.11 7.57
N VAL A 374 -11.76 1.37 7.49
CA VAL A 374 -10.69 1.93 8.31
C VAL A 374 -11.30 2.86 9.36
N PHE A 375 -10.97 2.63 10.64
CA PHE A 375 -11.33 3.58 11.68
C PHE A 375 -10.74 4.96 11.40
N ILE A 376 -11.51 6.01 11.69
CA ILE A 376 -11.03 7.39 11.56
C ILE A 376 -9.76 7.59 12.39
N THR A 377 -9.69 7.00 13.59
CA THR A 377 -8.50 7.05 14.46
C THR A 377 -7.30 6.34 13.87
N SER A 378 -7.49 5.32 13.02
CA SER A 378 -6.40 4.73 12.26
C SER A 378 -5.97 5.66 11.14
N CYS A 379 -6.92 6.15 10.35
CA CYS A 379 -6.63 7.01 9.20
C CYS A 379 -5.94 8.33 9.60
N SER A 380 -6.41 8.96 10.66
CA SER A 380 -5.86 10.22 11.17
C SER A 380 -4.61 10.06 12.03
N ASP A 381 -4.10 8.84 12.25
CA ASP A 381 -2.89 8.65 13.05
C ASP A 381 -1.69 9.30 12.36
N THR A 382 -0.99 10.16 13.10
CA THR A 382 0.20 10.88 12.62
C THR A 382 1.47 10.42 13.31
N THR A 383 1.41 9.32 14.07
CA THR A 383 2.59 8.75 14.74
C THR A 383 3.65 8.42 13.67
N GLY A 384 4.85 8.98 13.79
CA GLY A 384 5.94 8.80 12.81
C GLY A 384 5.82 9.66 11.55
N ILE A 385 4.79 10.50 11.40
CA ILE A 385 4.71 11.47 10.30
C ILE A 385 5.42 12.75 10.74
N ASN A 386 6.65 12.97 10.25
CA ASN A 386 7.51 14.06 10.73
C ASN A 386 7.10 15.45 10.19
N ASN A 387 6.43 15.51 9.04
CA ASN A 387 5.92 16.75 8.45
C ASN A 387 4.44 16.59 8.08
N ASN A 388 3.60 16.63 9.11
CA ASN A 388 2.15 16.53 8.98
C ASN A 388 1.59 17.81 8.32
N GLY A 389 1.07 17.65 7.12
CA GLY A 389 0.44 18.67 6.31
C GLY A 389 -1.01 18.98 6.69
N GLY A 390 -1.64 18.09 7.48
CA GLY A 390 -3.01 18.20 7.94
C GLY A 390 -3.81 16.90 7.75
N THR A 391 -4.92 16.79 8.47
CA THR A 391 -5.93 15.74 8.27
C THR A 391 -7.26 16.39 7.94
N SER A 392 -7.98 15.82 6.98
CA SER A 392 -9.36 16.19 6.65
C SER A 392 -10.25 14.97 6.77
N VAL A 393 -11.41 15.13 7.42
CA VAL A 393 -12.44 14.09 7.55
C VAL A 393 -13.66 14.54 6.77
N ILE A 394 -14.11 13.73 5.82
CA ILE A 394 -15.22 14.06 4.91
C ILE A 394 -16.34 13.02 4.97
N ALA A 395 -17.55 13.44 4.61
CA ALA A 395 -18.72 12.58 4.49
C ALA A 395 -18.65 11.71 3.23
N SER A 396 -17.83 10.67 3.32
CA SER A 396 -17.59 9.66 2.29
C SER A 396 -17.27 8.32 2.96
N ASN A 397 -17.59 7.23 2.26
CA ASN A 397 -17.07 5.91 2.61
C ASN A 397 -15.72 5.61 1.94
N HIS A 398 -15.13 4.47 2.28
CA HIS A 398 -13.76 4.10 1.91
C HIS A 398 -13.53 4.10 0.40
N LEU A 399 -14.55 3.72 -0.37
CA LEU A 399 -14.47 3.59 -1.84
C LEU A 399 -14.81 4.89 -2.57
N GLU A 400 -15.19 5.96 -1.86
CA GLU A 400 -15.62 7.23 -2.44
C GLU A 400 -14.53 8.32 -2.45
N LEU A 401 -13.49 8.17 -1.62
CA LEU A 401 -12.56 9.25 -1.29
C LEU A 401 -11.86 9.90 -2.49
N GLY A 402 -11.60 9.12 -3.55
CA GLY A 402 -10.91 9.59 -4.75
C GLY A 402 -11.81 10.22 -5.81
N TRP A 403 -13.13 10.06 -5.77
CA TRP A 403 -14.02 10.54 -6.84
C TRP A 403 -15.20 11.37 -6.35
N GLN A 404 -15.54 11.29 -5.07
CA GLN A 404 -16.56 12.14 -4.48
C GLN A 404 -16.06 13.58 -4.40
N LEU A 405 -16.95 14.54 -4.70
CA LEU A 405 -16.56 15.93 -4.95
C LEU A 405 -15.78 16.57 -3.80
N ALA A 406 -16.12 16.27 -2.54
CA ALA A 406 -15.41 16.82 -1.39
C ALA A 406 -13.97 16.30 -1.32
N GLY A 407 -13.77 15.01 -1.60
CA GLY A 407 -12.43 14.40 -1.67
C GLY A 407 -11.60 14.99 -2.81
N VAL A 408 -12.16 15.06 -4.01
CA VAL A 408 -11.50 15.67 -5.18
C VAL A 408 -11.08 17.12 -4.90
N ASN A 409 -11.96 17.92 -4.31
CA ASN A 409 -11.65 19.31 -3.97
C ASN A 409 -10.55 19.42 -2.92
N GLN A 410 -10.57 18.56 -1.89
CA GLN A 410 -9.54 18.57 -0.85
C GLN A 410 -8.16 18.18 -1.40
N ILE A 411 -8.10 17.14 -2.23
CA ILE A 411 -6.86 16.69 -2.89
C ILE A 411 -6.30 17.82 -3.76
N ARG A 412 -7.13 18.46 -4.60
CA ARG A 412 -6.72 19.60 -5.41
C ARG A 412 -6.21 20.75 -4.56
N SER A 413 -6.88 21.07 -3.46
CA SER A 413 -6.46 22.13 -2.56
C SER A 413 -5.05 21.86 -2.01
N TRP A 414 -4.76 20.63 -1.61
CA TRP A 414 -3.43 20.27 -1.09
C TRP A 414 -2.36 20.23 -2.17
N LEU A 415 -2.65 19.70 -3.35
CA LEU A 415 -1.69 19.68 -4.47
C LEU A 415 -1.31 21.10 -4.94
N ASN A 416 -2.29 22.01 -4.92
CA ASN A 416 -2.11 23.42 -5.29
C ASN A 416 -1.46 24.28 -4.19
N ALA A 417 -1.35 23.77 -2.96
CA ALA A 417 -0.61 24.46 -1.91
C ALA A 417 0.89 24.43 -2.23
N ASN A 418 1.54 25.58 -2.04
CA ASN A 418 2.97 25.77 -2.26
C ASN A 418 3.81 24.86 -1.36
#